data_AF-A0A4Y7SHG3-F1
#
_entry.id   AF-A0A4Y7SHG3-F1
#
_cell.length_a   1.000
_cell.length_b   1.000
_cell.length_c   1.000
_cell.angle_alpha   90.00
_cell.angle_beta   90.00
_cell.angle_gamma   90.00
#
_symmetry.space_group_name_H-M   'P 1'
#
loop_
_entity.id
_entity.type
_entity.pdbx_description
1 polymer ?
#
loop_
_entity_poly.entity_id
_entity_poly.type
_entity_poly.pdbx_seq_one_letter_code
_entity_poly.pdbx_strand_id
1 'polypeptide(L)'
;AHRSGFTAESYCFWFCYLFPVLLWNRFQQQKYYQHGCLLVKIMKRCLQFSITEKELDELEADIIEWVRKYESCICRYYYQYKEARLATCLLTVHGLLHIVDIIRNCGPSWTTWTFFMERFCRALKRALSSKFQP
;
A
#
# COMPACT_ATOMS: atom_id res chain seq x y z
N ALA A 1 -12.14 21.26 -9.54
CA ALA A 1 -11.97 19.91 -10.11
C ALA A 1 -12.36 18.87 -9.08
N HIS A 2 -13.54 18.28 -9.21
CA HIS A 2 -14.05 17.24 -8.31
C HIS A 2 -13.22 15.96 -8.52
N ARG A 3 -12.10 15.82 -7.80
CA ARG A 3 -11.32 14.58 -7.86
C ARG A 3 -12.17 13.47 -7.25
N SER A 4 -12.64 12.55 -8.09
CA SER A 4 -13.18 11.22 -7.74
C SER A 4 -12.40 10.65 -6.54
N GLY A 5 -12.98 10.35 -5.39
CA GLY A 5 -14.18 9.53 -5.15
C GLY A 5 -13.78 8.31 -4.30
N PHE A 6 -12.53 7.85 -4.45
CA PHE A 6 -11.96 6.75 -3.68
C PHE A 6 -11.28 7.24 -2.40
N THR A 7 -11.63 6.61 -1.28
CA THR A 7 -10.92 6.73 0.00
C THR A 7 -9.66 5.86 0.00
N ALA A 8 -8.74 6.07 0.93
CA ALA A 8 -7.60 5.17 1.16
C ALA A 8 -8.08 3.72 1.41
N GLU A 9 -9.18 3.57 2.15
CA GLU A 9 -9.88 2.29 2.33
C GLU A 9 -10.35 1.69 1.00
N SER A 10 -10.94 2.51 0.11
CA SER A 10 -11.41 2.04 -1.20
C SER A 10 -10.26 1.56 -2.09
N TYR A 11 -9.12 2.26 -2.07
CA TYR A 11 -7.91 1.83 -2.77
C TYR A 11 -7.34 0.55 -2.17
N CYS A 12 -7.29 0.46 -0.84
CA CYS A 12 -6.84 -0.72 -0.12
C CYS A 12 -7.71 -1.93 -0.47
N PHE A 13 -9.04 -1.78 -0.44
CA PHE A 13 -9.98 -2.82 -0.82
C PHE A 13 -9.80 -3.27 -2.27
N TRP A 14 -9.75 -2.31 -3.21
CA TRP A 14 -9.55 -2.63 -4.62
C TRP A 14 -8.26 -3.41 -4.84
N PHE A 15 -7.16 -2.97 -4.23
CA PHE A 15 -5.87 -3.61 -4.39
C PHE A 15 -5.83 -4.99 -3.71
N CYS A 16 -6.40 -5.14 -2.52
CA CYS A 16 -6.36 -6.42 -1.81
C CYS A 16 -7.28 -7.50 -2.41
N TYR A 17 -8.42 -7.11 -2.97
CA TYR A 17 -9.48 -8.07 -3.34
C TYR A 17 -9.80 -8.08 -4.84
N LEU A 18 -9.78 -6.92 -5.51
CA LEU A 18 -10.14 -6.83 -6.92
C LEU A 18 -8.95 -7.05 -7.85
N PHE A 19 -7.78 -6.49 -7.51
CA PHE A 19 -6.56 -6.60 -8.33
C PHE A 19 -6.18 -8.06 -8.67
N PRO A 20 -6.12 -9.03 -7.72
CA PRO A 20 -5.70 -10.39 -8.04
C PRO A 20 -6.67 -11.11 -8.99
N VAL A 21 -7.97 -10.81 -8.85
CA VAL A 21 -9.02 -11.47 -9.64
C VAL A 21 -9.12 -10.85 -11.03
N LEU A 22 -9.21 -9.52 -11.10
CA LEU A 22 -9.46 -8.80 -12.36
C LEU A 22 -8.25 -8.79 -13.28
N LEU A 23 -7.03 -8.81 -12.73
CA LEU A 23 -5.81 -8.73 -13.52
C LEU A 23 -5.10 -10.08 -13.70
N TRP A 24 -5.76 -11.17 -13.31
CA TRP A 24 -5.27 -12.51 -13.59
C TRP A 24 -5.02 -12.69 -15.09
N ASN A 25 -3.78 -13.04 -15.46
CA ASN A 25 -3.35 -13.24 -16.86
C ASN A 25 -3.57 -12.02 -17.78
N ARG A 26 -3.64 -10.79 -17.24
CA ARG A 26 -3.79 -9.56 -18.03
C ARG A 26 -2.48 -8.83 -18.29
N PHE A 27 -1.42 -9.18 -17.57
CA PHE A 27 -0.10 -8.59 -17.74
C PHE A 27 0.68 -9.30 -18.84
N GLN A 28 1.34 -8.53 -19.71
CA GLN A 28 2.25 -9.07 -20.74
C GLN A 28 3.41 -9.88 -20.14
N GLN A 29 3.84 -9.51 -18.93
CA GLN A 29 4.90 -10.21 -18.20
C GLN A 29 4.38 -10.59 -16.81
N GLN A 30 4.29 -11.90 -16.57
CA GLN A 30 3.73 -12.46 -15.34
C GLN A 30 4.46 -12.04 -14.06
N LYS A 31 5.74 -11.68 -14.17
CA LYS A 31 6.55 -11.20 -13.05
C LYS A 31 5.94 -9.99 -12.34
N TYR A 32 5.29 -9.07 -13.08
CA TYR A 32 4.67 -7.89 -12.48
C TYR A 32 3.40 -8.24 -11.71
N TYR A 33 2.61 -9.16 -12.26
CA TYR A 33 1.43 -9.69 -11.59
C TYR A 33 1.82 -10.40 -10.28
N GLN A 34 2.81 -11.30 -10.33
CA GLN A 34 3.31 -12.01 -9.14
C GLN A 34 3.87 -11.07 -8.08
N HIS A 35 4.61 -10.04 -8.49
CA HIS A 35 5.14 -9.03 -7.58
C HIS A 35 4.01 -8.21 -6.92
N GLY A 36 2.97 -7.85 -7.68
CA GLY A 36 1.77 -7.21 -7.14
C GLY A 36 1.02 -8.11 -6.16
N CYS A 37 0.88 -9.39 -6.46
CA CYS A 37 0.25 -10.37 -5.56
C CYS A 37 1.01 -10.54 -4.24
N LEU A 38 2.35 -10.47 -4.27
CA LEU A 38 3.15 -10.46 -3.04
C LEU A 38 2.86 -9.21 -2.20
N LEU A 39 2.69 -8.03 -2.83
CA LEU A 39 2.25 -6.83 -2.12
C LEU A 39 0.87 -7.01 -1.50
N VAL A 40 -0.06 -7.63 -2.22
CA VAL A 40 -1.41 -7.93 -1.71
C VAL A 40 -1.35 -8.83 -0.47
N LYS A 41 -0.47 -9.85 -0.47
CA LYS A 41 -0.23 -10.71 0.69
C LYS A 41 0.24 -9.88 1.89
N ILE A 42 1.25 -9.03 1.70
CA ILE A 42 1.79 -8.13 2.73
C ILE A 42 0.68 -7.22 3.29
N MET A 43 -0.05 -6.53 2.40
CA MET A 43 -1.13 -5.63 2.81
C MET A 43 -2.20 -6.35 3.64
N LYS A 44 -2.63 -7.55 3.22
CA LYS A 44 -3.62 -8.33 3.98
C LYS A 44 -3.14 -8.70 5.38
N ARG A 45 -1.85 -9.02 5.56
CA ARG A 45 -1.27 -9.31 6.87
C ARG A 45 -1.28 -8.07 7.77
N CYS A 46 -0.92 -6.90 7.23
CA CYS A 46 -0.98 -5.64 8.00
C CYS A 46 -2.41 -5.28 8.43
N LEU A 47 -3.45 -5.72 7.71
CA LEU A 47 -4.84 -5.46 8.04
C LEU A 47 -5.43 -6.44 9.08
N GLN A 48 -4.68 -7.44 9.54
CA GLN A 48 -5.17 -8.38 10.54
C GLN A 48 -5.41 -7.67 11.89
N PHE A 49 -6.49 -8.04 12.58
CA PHE A 49 -6.83 -7.49 13.89
C PHE A 49 -5.87 -7.93 14.99
N SER A 50 -5.33 -9.14 14.85
CA SER A 50 -4.34 -9.72 15.73
C SER A 50 -3.25 -10.33 14.85
N ILE A 51 -2.00 -10.13 15.25
CA ILE A 51 -0.83 -10.66 14.57
C ILE A 51 0.16 -11.16 15.63
N THR A 52 0.74 -12.32 15.38
CA THR A 52 1.73 -12.93 16.27
C THR A 52 3.15 -12.49 15.90
N GLU A 53 4.10 -12.58 16.84
CA GLU A 53 5.52 -12.27 16.57
C GLU A 53 6.10 -13.10 15.42
N LYS A 54 5.75 -14.39 15.35
CA LYS A 54 6.17 -15.25 14.23
C LYS A 54 5.63 -14.75 12.89
N GLU A 55 4.37 -14.30 12.85
CA GLU A 55 3.80 -13.72 11.64
C GLU A 55 4.43 -12.37 11.29
N LEU A 56 4.90 -11.60 12.28
CA LEU A 56 5.66 -10.37 12.05
C LEU A 56 7.03 -10.65 11.43
N ASP A 57 7.74 -11.67 11.90
CA ASP A 57 9.04 -12.07 11.34
C ASP A 57 8.90 -12.52 9.88
N GLU A 58 7.85 -13.31 9.59
CA GLU A 58 7.53 -13.71 8.21
C GLU A 58 7.10 -12.52 7.36
N LEU A 59 6.37 -11.56 7.93
CA LEU A 59 5.97 -10.33 7.25
C LEU A 59 7.19 -9.47 6.90
N GLU A 60 8.16 -9.37 7.81
CA GLU A 60 9.42 -8.68 7.59
C GLU A 60 10.20 -9.30 6.43
N ALA A 61 10.31 -10.63 6.40
CA ALA A 61 10.92 -11.36 5.31
C ALA A 61 10.21 -11.13 3.97
N ASP A 62 8.86 -11.20 3.96
CA ASP A 62 8.05 -10.93 2.76
C ASP A 62 8.29 -9.49 2.24
N ILE A 63 8.35 -8.50 3.14
CA ILE A 63 8.58 -7.10 2.78
C ILE A 63 9.99 -6.90 2.21
N ILE A 64 11.02 -7.45 2.86
CA ILE A 64 12.40 -7.34 2.38
C ILE A 64 12.52 -7.99 1.00
N GLU A 65 11.93 -9.17 0.80
CA GLU A 65 11.91 -9.83 -0.50
C GLU A 65 11.19 -8.98 -1.55
N TRP A 66 10.05 -8.39 -1.18
CA TRP A 66 9.29 -7.52 -2.05
C TRP A 66 10.09 -6.28 -2.46
N VAL A 67 10.72 -5.58 -1.51
CA VAL A 67 11.54 -4.39 -1.77
C VAL A 67 12.75 -4.76 -2.62
N ARG A 68 13.45 -5.86 -2.32
CA ARG A 68 14.57 -6.33 -3.16
C ARG A 68 14.13 -6.65 -4.58
N LYS A 69 12.97 -7.29 -4.75
CA LYS A 69 12.38 -7.54 -6.08
C LYS A 69 11.97 -6.25 -6.77
N TYR A 70 11.43 -5.29 -6.03
CA TYR A 70 11.07 -3.97 -6.53
C TYR A 70 12.32 -3.23 -6.99
N GLU A 71 13.35 -3.09 -6.16
CA GLU A 71 14.63 -2.46 -6.50
C GLU A 71 15.35 -3.20 -7.63
N SER A 72 15.39 -4.53 -7.62
CA SER A 72 15.98 -5.31 -8.72
C SER A 72 15.20 -5.13 -10.01
N CYS A 73 13.86 -5.17 -9.97
CA CYS A 73 13.00 -4.91 -11.13
C CYS A 73 13.06 -3.46 -11.58
N ILE A 74 13.20 -2.51 -10.68
CA ILE A 74 13.32 -1.08 -10.99
C ILE A 74 14.70 -0.83 -11.60
N CYS A 75 15.79 -1.18 -10.92
CA CYS A 75 17.14 -1.06 -11.45
C CYS A 75 17.31 -1.75 -12.80
N ARG A 76 16.71 -2.94 -13.02
CA ARG A 76 16.77 -3.62 -14.33
C ARG A 76 15.77 -3.12 -15.38
N TYR A 77 14.53 -2.80 -15.01
CA TYR A 77 13.45 -2.53 -15.98
C TYR A 77 12.95 -1.08 -15.97
N TYR A 78 12.78 -0.46 -14.79
CA TYR A 78 12.23 0.89 -14.65
C TYR A 78 13.33 1.97 -14.57
N TYR A 79 14.12 2.04 -13.50
CA TYR A 79 15.23 2.97 -13.31
C TYR A 79 16.32 2.83 -14.38
N GLN A 80 16.71 1.61 -14.79
CA GLN A 80 17.74 1.38 -15.83
C GLN A 80 19.05 2.17 -15.63
N TYR A 81 19.36 2.58 -14.40
CA TYR A 81 20.46 3.52 -14.09
C TYR A 81 20.41 4.85 -14.87
N LYS A 82 19.21 5.28 -15.28
CA LYS A 82 18.97 6.55 -15.96
C LYS A 82 18.47 7.57 -14.95
N GLU A 83 19.20 8.68 -14.82
CA GLU A 83 18.87 9.78 -13.90
C GLU A 83 17.44 10.32 -14.12
N ALA A 84 16.97 10.34 -15.37
CA ALA A 84 15.60 10.76 -15.71
C ALA A 84 14.49 9.93 -15.05
N ARG A 85 14.80 8.77 -14.45
CA ARG A 85 13.84 7.87 -13.82
C ARG A 85 14.02 7.76 -12.30
N LEU A 86 14.79 8.66 -11.70
CA LEU A 86 14.96 8.80 -10.24
C LEU A 86 13.62 8.87 -9.48
N ALA A 87 12.58 9.45 -10.10
CA ALA A 87 11.23 9.53 -9.52
C ALA A 87 10.59 8.15 -9.20
N THR A 88 11.14 7.05 -9.72
CA THR A 88 10.65 5.69 -9.44
C THR A 88 11.18 5.12 -8.12
N CYS A 89 12.23 5.74 -7.54
CA CYS A 89 12.79 5.44 -6.22
C CYS A 89 12.01 6.20 -5.13
N LEU A 90 10.78 5.75 -4.88
CA LEU A 90 9.86 6.44 -3.97
C LEU A 90 10.24 6.19 -2.50
N LEU A 91 10.29 7.26 -1.71
CA LEU A 91 10.45 7.17 -0.25
C LEU A 91 9.39 6.29 0.42
N THR A 92 8.19 6.25 -0.15
CA THR A 92 7.09 5.40 0.35
C THR A 92 7.43 3.90 0.28
N VAL A 93 8.28 3.48 -0.67
CA VAL A 93 8.74 2.09 -0.76
C VAL A 93 9.73 1.77 0.35
N HIS A 94 10.63 2.71 0.66
CA HIS A 94 11.53 2.56 1.82
C HIS A 94 10.74 2.48 3.13
N GLY A 95 9.65 3.26 3.25
CA GLY A 95 8.75 3.22 4.40
C GLY A 95 8.15 1.84 4.69
N LEU A 96 8.03 0.96 3.68
CA LEU A 96 7.53 -0.40 3.87
C LEU A 96 8.43 -1.22 4.80
N LEU A 97 9.75 -1.02 4.75
CA LEU A 97 10.72 -1.76 5.58
C LEU A 97 10.50 -1.51 7.07
N HIS A 98 9.95 -0.35 7.43
CA HIS A 98 9.72 0.05 8.82
C HIS A 98 8.34 -0.37 9.35
N ILE A 99 7.46 -0.95 8.51
CA ILE A 99 6.10 -1.33 8.93
C ILE A 99 6.12 -2.32 10.08
N VAL A 100 7.02 -3.30 10.05
CA VAL A 100 7.06 -4.34 11.09
C VAL A 100 7.49 -3.74 12.42
N ASP A 101 8.51 -2.87 12.42
CA ASP A 101 8.94 -2.17 13.63
C ASP A 101 7.85 -1.24 14.17
N ILE A 102 7.09 -0.58 13.31
CA ILE A 102 5.93 0.21 13.72
C ILE A 102 4.89 -0.68 14.39
N ILE A 103 4.61 -1.87 13.85
CA ILE A 103 3.62 -2.79 14.44
C ILE A 103 4.10 -3.34 15.78
N ARG A 104 5.40 -3.69 15.92
CA ARG A 104 5.98 -4.13 17.19
C ARG A 104 5.89 -3.05 18.27
N ASN A 105 6.12 -1.79 17.92
CA ASN A 105 6.18 -0.68 18.88
C ASN A 105 4.81 -0.04 19.17
N CYS A 106 3.88 -0.01 18.21
CA CYS A 106 2.60 0.70 18.32
C CYS A 106 1.37 -0.23 18.30
N GLY A 107 1.59 -1.54 18.16
CA GLY A 107 0.55 -2.54 18.01
C GLY A 107 0.06 -2.72 16.57
N PRO A 108 -0.91 -3.62 16.35
CA PRO A 108 -1.43 -3.96 15.02
C PRO A 108 -1.87 -2.73 14.23
N SER A 109 -1.71 -2.71 12.90
CA SER A 109 -1.88 -1.48 12.11
C SER A 109 -3.25 -0.80 12.25
N TRP A 110 -4.31 -1.52 12.64
CA TRP A 110 -5.62 -0.91 12.88
C TRP A 110 -5.64 0.09 14.05
N THR A 111 -4.68 0.00 14.99
CA THR A 111 -4.56 0.95 16.11
C THR A 111 -4.02 2.31 15.66
N THR A 112 -3.30 2.35 14.53
CA THR A 112 -2.54 3.53 14.08
C THR A 112 -2.87 3.99 12.65
N TRP A 113 -3.66 3.24 11.88
CA TRP A 113 -3.95 3.58 10.50
C TRP A 113 -4.77 4.86 10.33
N THR A 114 -4.58 5.55 9.21
CA THR A 114 -5.20 6.86 8.95
C THR A 114 -6.63 6.77 8.39
N PHE A 115 -7.16 5.56 8.13
CA PHE A 115 -8.50 5.36 7.53
C PHE A 115 -9.60 6.06 8.34
N PHE A 116 -9.54 5.94 9.67
CA PHE A 116 -10.48 6.61 10.55
C PHE A 116 -10.39 8.13 10.42
N MET A 117 -9.18 8.68 10.44
CA MET A 117 -8.94 10.12 10.32
C MET A 117 -9.40 10.66 8.97
N GLU A 118 -9.17 9.92 7.88
CA GLU A 118 -9.66 10.31 6.56
C GLU A 118 -11.20 10.40 6.53
N ARG A 119 -11.88 9.40 7.10
CA ARG A 119 -13.35 9.38 7.18
C ARG A 119 -13.88 10.52 8.05
N PHE A 120 -13.25 10.75 9.20
CA PHE A 120 -13.61 11.84 10.11
C PHE A 120 -13.45 13.22 9.44
N CYS A 121 -12.29 13.47 8.83
CA CYS A 121 -12.04 14.71 8.08
C CYS A 121 -13.02 14.91 6.92
N ARG A 122 -13.44 13.84 6.25
CA ARG A 122 -14.45 13.89 5.18
C ARG A 122 -15.84 14.24 5.73
N ALA A 123 -16.23 13.69 6.86
CA ALA A 123 -17.48 14.05 7.54
C ALA A 123 -17.47 15.53 7.98
N LEU A 124 -16.36 15.97 8.59
CA LEU A 124 -16.17 17.35 9.02
C LEU A 124 -16.27 18.34 7.83
N LYS A 125 -15.60 18.05 6.71
CA LYS A 125 -15.68 18.87 5.50
C LYS A 125 -17.11 19.03 4.97
N ARG A 126 -17.95 17.98 5.05
CA ARG A 126 -19.36 18.05 4.66
C ARG A 126 -20.22 18.83 5.65
N ALA A 127 -19.91 18.74 6.95
CA ALA A 127 -20.64 19.49 7.97
C ALA A 127 -20.31 21.00 7.93
N LEU A 128 -19.06 21.35 7.59
CA LEU A 128 -18.57 22.73 7.52
C LEU A 128 -18.79 23.39 6.15
N SER A 129 -19.28 22.65 5.14
CA SER A 129 -19.55 23.27 3.84
C SER A 129 -20.67 24.30 3.98
N SER A 130 -20.35 25.56 3.66
CA SER A 130 -21.29 26.67 3.68
C SER A 130 -22.53 26.34 2.84
N LYS A 131 -23.72 26.50 3.44
CA LYS A 131 -25.00 26.40 2.71
C LYS A 131 -25.33 27.66 1.90
N PHE A 132 -24.48 28.69 1.97
CA PHE A 132 -24.74 30.02 1.43
C PHE A 132 -24.31 30.20 -0.03
N GLN A 133 -23.58 29.25 -0.62
CA GLN A 133 -23.31 29.22 -2.06
C GLN A 133 -23.57 27.80 -2.58
N PRO A 134 -24.47 27.62 -3.56
CA PRO A 134 -24.69 26.35 -4.23
C PRO A 134 -23.46 25.90 -5.03
#